data_AF-A0A951BWD3-F1
#
_entry.id   AF-A0A951BWD3-F1
#
_cell.length_a   1.000
_cell.length_b   1.000
_cell.length_c   1.000
_cell.angle_alpha   90.00
_cell.angle_beta   90.00
_cell.angle_gamma   90.00
#
_symmetry.space_group_name_H-M   'P 1'
#
loop_
_entity.id
_entity.type
_entity.pdbx_description
1 polymer ?
#
loop_
_entity_poly.entity_id
_entity_poly.type
_entity_poly.pdbx_seq_one_letter_code
_entity_poly.pdbx_strand_id
1 'polypeptide(L)'
;SSVSEGIGRSKADKLDSYLKVLYDLLRDLVILRETGDTAAANVSIKNEDIRRELQPLAACVPFSWIRKAVEKVDQIVELLRRNIQKTIALDALIVELRGAL
;
A
#
# COMPACT_ATOMS: atom_id res chain seq x y z
N SER A 1 11.04 31.16 -1.53
CA SER A 1 10.98 29.90 -2.30
C SER A 1 11.53 28.69 -1.55
N SER A 2 12.55 28.83 -0.69
CA SER A 2 13.19 27.70 0.02
C SER A 2 12.31 26.92 1.03
N VAL A 3 11.36 27.59 1.71
CA VAL A 3 10.50 26.94 2.73
C VAL A 3 9.44 26.01 2.09
N SER A 4 8.84 26.41 0.97
CA SER A 4 7.85 25.58 0.25
C SER A 4 8.48 24.31 -0.36
N GLU A 5 9.73 24.38 -0.81
CA GLU A 5 10.47 23.21 -1.32
C GLU A 5 10.82 22.23 -0.20
N GLY A 6 11.23 22.71 0.98
CA GLY A 6 11.53 21.86 2.13
C GLY A 6 10.31 21.10 2.67
N ILE A 7 9.13 21.76 2.69
CA ILE A 7 7.87 21.13 3.11
C ILE A 7 7.42 20.08 2.09
N GLY A 8 7.56 20.37 0.78
CA GLY A 8 7.21 19.42 -0.28
C GLY A 8 8.04 18.14 -0.24
N ARG A 9 9.34 18.26 0.05
CA ARG A 9 10.25 17.12 0.18
C ARG A 9 9.92 16.22 1.37
N SER A 10 9.72 16.82 2.55
CA SER A 10 9.36 16.06 3.76
C SER A 10 8.03 15.30 3.63
N LYS A 11 7.05 15.88 2.93
CA LYS A 11 5.78 15.20 2.65
C LYS A 11 5.93 14.05 1.67
N ALA A 12 6.80 14.19 0.66
CA ALA A 12 7.10 13.11 -0.28
C ALA A 12 7.80 11.94 0.43
N ASP A 13 8.79 12.21 1.29
CA ASP A 13 9.51 11.17 2.04
C ASP A 13 8.56 10.37 2.97
N LYS A 14 7.58 11.06 3.57
CA LYS A 14 6.53 10.40 4.36
C LYS A 14 5.60 9.57 3.50
N LEU A 15 5.20 10.07 2.33
CA LEU A 15 4.35 9.32 1.40
C LEU A 15 5.03 8.06 0.89
N ASP A 16 6.30 8.15 0.50
CA ASP A 16 7.11 6.98 0.11
C ASP A 16 7.19 5.95 1.24
N SER A 17 7.33 6.41 2.48
CA SER A 17 7.30 5.54 3.66
C SER A 17 5.94 4.84 3.83
N TYR A 18 4.83 5.57 3.66
CA TYR A 18 3.49 4.98 3.74
C TYR A 18 3.20 3.99 2.62
N LEU A 19 3.62 4.27 1.39
CA LEU A 19 3.45 3.34 0.27
C LEU A 19 4.24 2.06 0.49
N LYS A 20 5.43 2.15 1.06
CA LYS A 20 6.22 0.98 1.44
C LYS A 20 5.50 0.13 2.50
N VAL A 21 4.95 0.76 3.55
CA VAL A 21 4.15 0.05 4.56
C VAL A 21 2.95 -0.63 3.91
N LEU A 22 2.25 0.06 2.99
CA LEU A 22 1.11 -0.51 2.29
C LEU A 22 1.49 -1.72 1.41
N TYR A 23 2.62 -1.69 0.69
CA TYR A 23 3.11 -2.87 -0.03
C TYR A 23 3.37 -4.05 0.89
N ASP A 24 4.04 -3.80 2.02
CA ASP A 24 4.39 -4.85 2.97
C ASP A 24 3.10 -5.47 3.55
N LEU A 25 2.08 -4.67 3.84
CA LEU A 25 0.77 -5.17 4.26
C LEU A 25 0.05 -5.96 3.15
N LEU A 26 0.02 -5.45 1.91
CA LEU A 26 -0.62 -6.16 0.79
C LEU A 26 0.08 -7.50 0.51
N ARG A 27 1.41 -7.54 0.58
CA ARG A 27 2.19 -8.78 0.49
C ARG A 27 1.80 -9.76 1.58
N ASP A 28 1.72 -9.30 2.82
CA ASP A 28 1.37 -10.15 3.96
C ASP A 28 -0.05 -10.69 3.82
N LEU A 29 -1.00 -9.90 3.31
CA LEU A 29 -2.35 -10.38 2.98
C LEU A 29 -2.36 -11.48 1.92
N VAL A 30 -1.51 -11.38 0.88
CA VAL A 30 -1.36 -12.47 -0.11
C VAL A 30 -0.81 -13.73 0.57
N ILE A 31 0.24 -13.59 1.37
CA ILE A 31 0.85 -14.73 2.07
C ILE A 31 -0.20 -15.41 2.95
N LEU A 32 -0.84 -14.67 3.87
CA LEU A 32 -1.82 -15.21 4.80
C LEU A 32 -3.01 -15.87 4.11
N ARG A 33 -3.45 -15.32 2.98
CA ARG A 33 -4.54 -15.90 2.17
C ARG A 33 -4.15 -17.25 1.58
N GLU A 34 -2.96 -17.35 0.99
CA GLU A 34 -2.53 -18.56 0.28
C GLU A 34 -2.00 -19.64 1.23
N THR A 35 -1.40 -19.25 2.36
CA THR A 35 -0.86 -20.19 3.34
C THR A 35 -1.87 -20.58 4.42
N GLY A 36 -2.93 -19.80 4.61
CA GLY A 36 -3.90 -19.99 5.69
C GLY A 36 -3.24 -20.03 7.08
N ASP A 37 -3.80 -20.84 7.99
CA ASP A 37 -3.23 -21.12 9.32
C ASP A 37 -2.17 -22.24 9.29
N THR A 38 -1.86 -22.79 8.12
CA THR A 38 -0.94 -23.92 8.03
C THR A 38 0.52 -23.46 8.19
N ALA A 39 1.11 -23.83 9.33
CA ALA A 39 2.54 -23.68 9.65
C ALA A 39 3.51 -24.38 8.67
N ALA A 40 2.98 -25.08 7.65
CA ALA A 40 3.75 -25.73 6.60
C ALA A 40 4.36 -24.75 5.58
N ALA A 41 3.85 -23.52 5.52
CA ALA A 41 4.45 -22.49 4.70
C ALA A 41 5.59 -21.82 5.46
N ASN A 42 6.82 -22.08 5.04
CA ASN A 42 8.05 -21.46 5.56
C ASN A 42 8.18 -19.97 5.15
N VAL A 43 7.05 -19.28 4.98
CA VAL A 43 6.94 -17.91 4.51
C VAL A 43 6.40 -17.07 5.65
N SER A 44 7.29 -16.38 6.36
CA SER A 44 6.94 -15.41 7.41
C SER A 44 6.44 -14.11 6.78
N ILE A 45 5.47 -13.49 7.46
CA ILE A 45 4.98 -12.15 7.10
C ILE A 45 5.87 -11.09 7.74
N LYS A 46 5.85 -9.87 7.22
CA LYS A 46 6.65 -8.78 7.81
C LYS A 46 6.01 -8.21 9.07
N ASN A 47 4.70 -8.10 9.08
CA ASN A 47 3.91 -7.48 10.14
C ASN A 47 3.40 -8.55 11.12
N GLU A 48 4.32 -9.34 11.69
CA GLU A 48 4.01 -10.43 12.64
C GLU A 48 3.31 -9.93 13.91
N ASP A 49 3.65 -8.72 14.35
CA ASP A 49 3.07 -8.05 15.51
C ASP A 49 1.57 -7.83 15.40
N ILE A 50 1.06 -7.61 14.17
CA ILE A 50 -0.37 -7.41 13.87
C ILE A 50 -0.98 -8.58 13.09
N ARG A 51 -0.31 -9.75 13.03
CA ARG A 51 -0.80 -10.95 12.32
C ARG A 51 -2.26 -11.27 12.63
N ARG A 52 -2.63 -11.20 13.92
CA ARG A 52 -3.99 -11.53 14.40
C ARG A 52 -5.07 -10.64 13.78
N GLU A 53 -4.73 -9.42 13.41
CA GLU A 53 -5.62 -8.47 12.76
C GLU A 53 -5.64 -8.67 11.25
N LEU A 54 -4.50 -9.05 10.66
CA LEU A 54 -4.37 -9.31 9.23
C LEU A 54 -5.04 -10.63 8.78
N GLN A 55 -5.05 -11.65 9.63
CA GLN A 55 -5.65 -12.96 9.31
C GLN A 55 -7.13 -12.87 8.89
N PRO A 56 -8.04 -12.23 9.65
CA PRO A 56 -9.43 -12.10 9.24
C PRO A 56 -9.60 -11.22 7.99
N LEU A 57 -8.75 -10.20 7.81
CA LEU A 57 -8.76 -9.38 6.60
C LEU A 57 -8.41 -10.21 5.37
N ALA A 58 -7.33 -10.99 5.43
CA ALA A 58 -6.87 -11.85 4.34
C ALA A 58 -7.93 -12.87 3.88
N ALA A 59 -8.72 -13.39 4.83
CA ALA A 59 -9.84 -14.30 4.55
C ALA A 59 -10.97 -13.61 3.77
N CYS A 60 -11.22 -12.32 4.03
CA CYS A 60 -12.34 -11.58 3.46
C CYS A 60 -12.00 -10.82 2.17
N VAL A 61 -10.74 -10.41 1.95
CA VAL A 61 -10.35 -9.67 0.74
C VAL A 61 -10.05 -10.61 -0.42
N PRO A 62 -10.73 -10.51 -1.59
CA PRO A 62 -10.43 -11.36 -2.74
C PRO A 62 -9.06 -11.04 -3.35
N PHE A 63 -8.38 -12.05 -3.89
CA PHE A 63 -7.07 -11.87 -4.52
C PHE A 63 -7.09 -10.82 -5.64
N SER A 64 -8.17 -10.76 -6.42
CA SER A 64 -8.35 -9.74 -7.47
C SER A 64 -8.36 -8.31 -6.94
N TRP A 65 -8.83 -8.11 -5.71
CA TRP A 65 -8.78 -6.81 -5.04
C TRP A 65 -7.36 -6.47 -4.62
N ILE A 66 -6.62 -7.43 -4.04
CA ILE A 66 -5.22 -7.23 -3.65
C ILE A 66 -4.36 -6.88 -4.88
N ARG A 67 -4.56 -7.59 -5.99
CA ARG A 67 -3.89 -7.30 -7.26
C ARG A 67 -4.17 -5.87 -7.75
N LYS A 68 -5.43 -5.44 -7.76
CA LYS A 68 -5.80 -4.06 -8.13
C LYS A 68 -5.17 -3.02 -7.20
N ALA A 69 -5.11 -3.31 -5.89
CA ALA A 69 -4.46 -2.42 -4.94
C ALA A 69 -2.97 -2.28 -5.25
N VAL A 70 -2.26 -3.38 -5.50
CA VAL A 70 -0.85 -3.37 -5.90
C VAL A 70 -0.63 -2.55 -7.18
N GLU A 71 -1.43 -2.79 -8.22
CA GLU A 71 -1.34 -2.05 -9.50
C GLU A 71 -1.53 -0.52 -9.30
N LYS A 72 -2.40 -0.11 -8.37
CA LYS A 72 -2.61 1.32 -8.04
C LYS A 72 -1.44 1.90 -7.25
N VAL A 73 -0.86 1.15 -6.32
CA VAL A 73 0.33 1.60 -5.58
C VAL A 73 1.52 1.74 -6.54
N ASP A 74 1.69 0.82 -7.50
CA ASP A 74 2.73 0.90 -8.54
C ASP A 74 2.60 2.20 -9.35
N GLN A 75 1.37 2.55 -9.78
CA GLN A 75 1.10 3.79 -10.50
C GLN A 75 1.48 5.04 -9.68
N ILE A 76 1.15 5.05 -8.38
CA ILE A 76 1.49 6.18 -7.50
C ILE A 76 3.01 6.28 -7.35
N VAL A 77 3.71 5.18 -7.09
CA VAL A 77 5.17 5.17 -6.97
C VAL A 77 5.84 5.65 -8.25
N GLU A 78 5.31 5.26 -9.41
CA GLU A 78 5.81 5.71 -10.71
C GLU A 78 5.62 7.22 -10.91
N LEU A 79 4.46 7.77 -10.56
CA LEU A 79 4.20 9.22 -10.62
C LEU A 79 5.08 10.01 -9.65
N LEU A 80 5.30 9.48 -8.44
CA LEU A 80 6.19 10.08 -7.44
C LEU A 80 7.65 10.10 -7.89
N ARG A 81 8.14 8.99 -8.47
CA ARG A 81 9.51 8.88 -9.03
C ARG A 81 9.73 9.81 -10.20
N ARG A 82 8.72 9.98 -11.06
CA ARG A 82 8.77 10.89 -12.21
C ARG A 82 8.72 12.37 -11.78
N ASN A 83 8.38 12.67 -10.52
CA ASN A 83 8.28 14.02 -9.97
C ASN A 83 7.27 14.92 -10.70
N ILE A 84 6.33 14.32 -11.43
CA ILE A 84 5.29 15.02 -12.18
C ILE A 84 4.05 15.10 -11.29
N GLN A 85 3.87 16.27 -10.65
CA GLN A 85 2.64 16.72 -9.99
C GLN A 85 2.04 15.76 -8.94
N LYS A 86 2.84 15.42 -7.92
CA LYS A 86 2.50 14.55 -6.78
C LYS A 86 1.12 14.85 -6.14
N THR A 87 0.74 16.12 -6.06
CA THR A 87 -0.55 16.54 -5.47
C THR A 87 -1.74 16.10 -6.32
N ILE A 88 -1.66 16.20 -7.64
CA ILE A 88 -2.76 15.88 -8.56
C ILE A 88 -3.01 14.37 -8.62
N ALA A 89 -1.95 13.57 -8.57
CA ALA A 89 -2.06 12.11 -8.48
C ALA A 89 -2.79 11.66 -7.19
N LEU A 90 -2.47 12.31 -6.07
CA LEU A 90 -3.11 12.03 -4.78
C LEU A 90 -4.59 12.45 -4.77
N ASP A 91 -4.90 13.62 -5.32
CA ASP A 91 -6.28 14.10 -5.46
C ASP A 91 -7.12 13.16 -6.34
N ALA A 92 -6.55 12.64 -7.44
CA ALA A 92 -7.21 11.67 -8.30
C ALA A 92 -7.51 10.33 -7.59
N LEU A 93 -6.56 9.82 -6.79
CA LEU A 93 -6.76 8.60 -6.00
C LEU A 93 -7.88 8.76 -4.97
N ILE A 94 -7.93 9.90 -4.27
CA ILE A 94 -8.96 10.17 -3.26
C ILE A 94 -10.36 10.23 -3.90
N VAL A 95 -10.46 10.82 -5.10
CA VAL A 95 -11.73 10.88 -5.86
C VAL A 95 -12.18 9.49 -6.30
N GLU A 96 -11.28 8.66 -6.85
CA GLU A 96 -11.63 7.29 -7.27
C GLU A 96 -12.03 6.41 -6.08
N LEU A 97 -11.33 6.49 -4.96
CA LEU A 97 -11.65 5.69 -3.77
C LEU A 97 -12.99 6.09 -3.13
N ARG A 98 -13.36 7.38 -3.19
CA ARG A 98 -14.67 7.84 -2.71
C ARG A 98 -15.82 7.44 -3.62
N GLY A 99 -15.60 7.32 -4.92
CA GLY A 99 -16.61 6.87 -5.88
C GLY A 99 -16.81 5.35 -5.92
N ALA A 100 -15.91 4.59 -5.28
CA ALA A 100 -16.00 3.13 -5.16
C ALA A 100 -16.68 2.65 -3.87
N LEU A 101 -17.09 3.59 -2.99
CA LEU A 101 -17.98 3.38 -1.84
C LEU A 101 -19.42 3.74 -2.24
#